data_AF-A0A833D718-F1
#
_entry.id   AF-A0A833D718-F1
#
_cell.length_a   1.000
_cell.length_b   1.000
_cell.length_c   1.000
_cell.angle_alpha   90.00
_cell.angle_beta   90.00
_cell.angle_gamma   90.00
#
_symmetry.space_group_name_H-M   'P 1'
#
loop_
_entity.id
_entity.type
_entity.pdbx_description
1 polymer ?
#
loop_
_entity_poly.entity_id
_entity_poly.type
_entity_poly.pdbx_seq_one_letter_code
_entity_poly.pdbx_strand_id
1 'polypeptide(L)' 'MSEPTQWHGTTILTVRKGGRVVIAGDGQVSLGQTVIKAN' A
#
# COMPACT_ATOMS: atom_id res chain seq x y z
N MET A 1 -2.55 25.49 13.24
CA MET A 1 -2.69 24.99 11.86
C MET A 1 -3.11 23.54 11.94
N SER A 2 -4.21 23.15 11.30
CA SER A 2 -4.60 21.74 11.19
C SER A 2 -3.71 21.07 10.16
N GLU A 3 -2.91 20.10 10.59
CA GLU A 3 -2.13 19.26 9.67
C GLU A 3 -3.09 18.54 8.71
N PRO A 4 -2.82 18.55 7.40
CA PRO A 4 -3.65 17.84 6.44
C PRO A 4 -3.63 16.34 6.73
N THR A 5 -4.78 15.69 6.60
CA THR A 5 -4.96 14.25 6.81
C THR A 5 -3.97 13.45 5.96
N GLN A 6 -2.96 12.86 6.60
CA GLN A 6 -1.92 12.08 5.93
C GLN A 6 -2.41 10.66 5.67
N TRP A 7 -2.52 10.31 4.39
CA TRP A 7 -2.84 8.95 3.94
C TRP A 7 -1.57 8.12 3.80
N HIS A 8 -1.55 6.92 4.38
CA HIS A 8 -0.49 5.94 4.15
C HIS A 8 -1.00 4.86 3.18
N GLY A 9 -0.34 4.75 2.02
CA GLY A 9 -0.65 3.77 0.99
C GLY A 9 -0.05 2.38 1.26
N THR A 10 -0.34 1.45 0.36
CA THR A 10 0.19 0.07 0.37
C THR A 10 1.54 -0.01 -0.34
N THR A 11 2.43 -0.88 0.13
CA THR A 11 3.66 -1.19 -0.60
C THR A 11 3.38 -2.27 -1.63
N ILE A 12 3.71 -2.01 -2.90
CA ILE A 12 3.68 -3.00 -3.98
C ILE A 12 5.11 -3.27 -4.45
N LEU A 13 5.50 -4.54 -4.46
CA LEU A 13 6.77 -5.01 -5.01
C LEU A 13 6.52 -5.84 -6.28
N THR A 14 7.38 -5.65 -7.28
CA THR A 14 7.36 -6.47 -8.50
C THR A 14 8.75 -7.04 -8.76
N VAL A 15 8.81 -8.32 -9.12
CA VAL A 15 10.03 -9.01 -9.53
C VAL A 15 9.84 -9.61 -10.92
N ARG A 16 10.82 -9.42 -11.80
CA ARG A 16 10.88 -10.05 -13.13
C ARG A 16 12.08 -10.98 -13.21
N LYS A 17 11.84 -12.25 -13.55
CA LYS A 17 12.90 -13.27 -13.72
C LYS A 17 12.47 -14.34 -14.72
N GLY A 18 13.35 -14.68 -15.67
CA GLY A 18 13.14 -15.79 -16.60
C GLY A 18 11.81 -15.72 -17.37
N GLY A 19 11.50 -14.54 -17.93
CA GLY A 19 10.27 -14.31 -18.69
C GLY A 19 8.99 -14.23 -17.84
N ARG A 20 9.08 -14.39 -16.51
CA ARG A 20 7.96 -14.34 -15.59
C ARG A 20 7.97 -13.07 -14.75
N VAL A 21 6.79 -12.64 -14.35
CA VAL A 21 6.56 -11.49 -13.47
C VAL A 21 5.77 -11.96 -12.26
N VAL A 22 6.19 -11.52 -11.08
CA VAL A 22 5.50 -11.74 -9.81
C VAL A 22 5.23 -10.38 -9.18
N ILE A 23 4.00 -10.19 -8.69
CA ILE A 23 3.54 -8.98 -7.99
C ILE A 23 3.14 -9.40 -6.58
N ALA A 24 3.59 -8.64 -5.59
CA ALA A 24 3.20 -8.79 -4.19
C ALA A 24 2.88 -7.42 -3.60
N GLY A 25 1.92 -7.37 -2.68
CA GLY A 25 1.59 -6.17 -1.94
C GLY A 25 1.23 -6.51 -0.50
N ASP A 26 1.49 -5.58 0.43
CA ASP A 26 1.06 -5.74 1.83
C ASP A 26 -0.45 -5.49 2.00
N GLY A 27 -1.09 -4.82 1.04
CA GLY A 27 -2.55 -4.67 0.95
C GLY A 27 -3.16 -3.82 2.06
N GLN A 28 -2.36 -2.97 2.72
CA GLN A 28 -2.76 -2.11 3.82
C GLN A 28 -2.97 -0.67 3.35
N VAL A 29 -4.06 -0.05 3.80
CA VAL A 29 -4.28 1.40 3.70
C VAL A 29 -4.63 1.91 5.10
N SER A 30 -4.07 3.04 5.51
CA SER A 30 -4.34 3.63 6.84
C SER A 30 -4.64 5.13 6.79
N LEU A 31 -5.50 5.53 7.73
CA LEU A 31 -5.80 6.92 8.07
C LEU A 31 -5.28 7.20 9.48
N GLY A 32 -4.13 7.86 9.59
CA GLY A 32 -3.43 7.97 10.87
C GLY A 32 -3.04 6.58 11.41
N GLN A 33 -3.54 6.21 12.59
CA GLN A 33 -3.27 4.92 13.24
C GLN A 33 -4.29 3.81 12.92
N THR A 34 -5.32 4.12 12.13
CA THR A 34 -6.41 3.18 11.83
C THR A 34 -6.24 2.56 10.46
N VAL A 35 -6.27 1.22 10.37
CA VAL A 35 -6.32 0.50 9.08
C VAL A 35 -7.73 0.59 8.51
N ILE A 36 -7.84 1.05 7.26
CA ILE A 36 -9.10 1.14 6.52
C ILE A 36 -8.95 0.30 5.26
N LYS A 37 -9.85 -0.67 5.03
CA LYS A 37 -9.91 -1.44 3.80
C LYS A 37 -11.30 -1.32 3.22
N ALA A 38 -11.40 -0.70 2.03
CA ALA A 38 -12.59 -0.81 1.19
C ALA A 38 -12.46 -2.10 0.38
N ASN A 39 -13.50 -2.92 0.39
CA ASN A 39 -13.58 -4.17 -0.38
C ASN A 39 -14.23 -3.92 -1.73
#